data_AF-A0A920UKU9-F1
#
_entry.id   AF-A0A920UKU9-F1
#
_cell.length_a   1.000
_cell.length_b   1.000
_cell.length_c   1.000
_cell.angle_alpha   90.00
_cell.angle_beta   90.00
_cell.angle_gamma   90.00
#
_symmetry.space_group_name_H-M   'P 1'
#
loop_
_entity.id
_entity.type
_entity.pdbx_description
1 polymer ?
#
loop_
_entity_poly.entity_id
_entity_poly.type
_entity_poly.pdbx_seq_one_letter_code
_entity_poly.pdbx_strand_id
1 'polypeptide(L)' 'MRSKNKQILVVGDRILIRLIGGEKKSKGPGLYLPPSVVEKQEILSGIVVEVGPGIPLGNPDEDIEEPLGY' A
#
# COMPACT_ATOMS: atom_id res chain seq x y z
N MET A 1 8.52 -27.06 -19.60
CA MET A 1 7.24 -26.51 -19.10
C MET A 1 7.47 -25.12 -18.50
N ARG A 2 6.97 -24.04 -19.13
CA ARG A 2 6.90 -22.71 -18.50
C ARG A 2 5.49 -22.56 -17.93
N SER A 3 5.33 -22.59 -16.61
CA SER A 3 4.03 -22.32 -15.99
C SER A 3 3.63 -20.87 -16.31
N LYS A 4 2.57 -20.70 -17.10
CA LYS A 4 2.21 -19.43 -17.73
C LYS A 4 1.27 -18.56 -16.90
N ASN A 5 0.83 -18.99 -15.71
CA ASN A 5 -0.03 -18.20 -14.84
C ASN A 5 0.46 -18.29 -13.40
N LYS A 6 1.20 -17.28 -12.93
CA LYS A 6 1.46 -17.11 -11.51
C LYS A 6 0.21 -16.48 -10.88
N GLN A 7 -0.52 -17.27 -10.09
CA GLN A 7 -1.56 -16.76 -9.21
C GLN A 7 -0.90 -16.29 -7.91
N ILE A 8 -1.19 -15.07 -7.49
CA ILE A 8 -0.78 -14.52 -6.20
C ILE A 8 -2.06 -14.45 -5.37
N LEU A 9 -2.03 -14.98 -4.16
CA LEU A 9 -3.12 -14.87 -3.18
C LEU A 9 -2.68 -13.90 -2.09
N VAL A 10 -3.45 -12.84 -1.84
CA VAL A 10 -3.13 -11.87 -0.79
C VAL A 10 -3.69 -12.36 0.55
N VAL A 11 -2.85 -12.34 1.58
CA VAL A 11 -3.18 -12.82 2.92
C VAL A 11 -2.85 -11.77 3.98
N GLY A 12 -3.63 -11.74 5.07
CA GLY A 12 -3.48 -10.79 6.17
C GLY A 12 -3.77 -9.34 5.77
N ASP A 13 -3.15 -8.38 6.45
CA ASP A 13 -3.22 -6.95 6.14
C ASP A 13 -2.16 -6.58 5.10
N ARG A 14 -2.44 -6.93 3.84
CA ARG A 14 -1.55 -6.68 2.71
C ARG A 14 -2.34 -6.24 1.50
N ILE A 15 -1.67 -5.51 0.62
CA ILE A 15 -2.25 -5.03 -0.63
C ILE A 15 -1.32 -5.44 -1.77
N LEU A 16 -1.89 -6.06 -2.80
CA LEU A 16 -1.19 -6.31 -4.05
C LEU A 16 -1.34 -5.11 -4.97
N ILE A 17 -0.21 -4.50 -5.32
CA ILE A 17 -0.16 -3.32 -6.18
C ILE A 17 0.45 -3.72 -7.52
N ARG A 18 -0.27 -3.48 -8.61
CA ARG A 18 0.28 -3.51 -9.96
C ARG A 18 0.96 -2.18 -10.23
N LEU A 19 2.28 -2.20 -10.37
CA LEU A 19 3.04 -1.01 -10.70
C LEU A 19 2.55 -0.43 -12.04
N ILE A 20 2.25 0.87 -12.04
CA ILE A 20 2.15 1.64 -13.28
C ILE A 20 3.57 2.13 -13.58
N GLY A 21 3.97 2.14 -14.85
CA GLY A 21 5.30 2.61 -15.23
C GLY A 21 5.53 4.01 -14.67
N GLY A 22 6.47 4.14 -13.73
CA GLY A 22 6.75 5.41 -13.07
C GLY A 22 7.32 6.43 -14.06
N GLU A 23 6.93 7.68 -13.91
CA GLU A 23 7.64 8.78 -14.57
C GLU A 23 9.10 8.80 -14.10
N LYS A 24 10.03 8.39 -14.97
CA LYS A 24 11.48 8.48 -14.74
C LYS A 24 12.01 9.92 -14.82
N LYS A 25 11.25 10.91 -14.34
CA LYS A 25 11.74 12.29 -14.30
C LYS A 25 11.99 12.67 -12.86
N SER A 26 13.27 12.63 -12.48
CA SER A 26 13.77 13.63 -11.54
C SER A 26 13.34 14.99 -12.09
N LYS A 27 12.50 15.72 -11.34
CA LYS A 27 12.14 17.09 -11.67
C LYS A 27 13.38 17.97 -11.48
N GLY A 28 14.20 18.08 -12.52
CA GLY A 28 15.17 19.15 -12.66
C GLY A 28 16.57 18.70 -13.11
N PRO A 29 17.15 19.33 -14.14
CA PRO A 29 18.60 19.45 -14.22
C PRO A 29 19.06 20.44 -13.13
N GLY A 30 19.96 20.04 -12.22
CA GLY A 30 20.71 21.01 -11.42
C GLY A 30 20.78 20.85 -9.90
N LEU A 31 20.43 19.71 -9.31
CA LEU A 31 20.65 19.48 -7.88
C LEU A 31 21.74 18.42 -7.64
N TYR A 32 22.90 18.87 -7.18
CA TYR A 32 23.95 17.98 -6.69
C TYR A 32 23.69 17.70 -5.21
N LEU A 33 23.46 16.44 -4.86
CA LEU A 33 23.16 16.05 -3.48
C LEU A 33 24.47 15.74 -2.74
N PRO A 34 24.70 16.30 -1.54
CA PRO A 34 25.86 15.93 -0.72
C PRO A 34 25.78 14.45 -0.32
N PRO A 35 26.93 13.80 -0.03
CA PRO A 35 27.02 12.35 0.24
C PRO A 35 26.18 11.85 1.43
N SER A 36 25.65 12.77 2.25
CA SER A 36 24.73 12.47 3.35
C SER A 36 23.26 12.38 2.92
N VAL A 37 22.93 12.70 1.67
CA VAL A 37 21.56 12.58 1.17
C VAL A 37 21.29 11.14 0.80
N VAL A 38 20.44 10.50 1.60
CA VAL A 38 19.80 9.22 1.27
C VAL A 38 19.11 9.39 -0.08
N GLU A 39 19.50 8.58 -1.06
CA GLU A 39 18.86 8.55 -2.38
C GLU A 39 17.34 8.59 -2.20
N LYS A 40 16.69 9.51 -2.92
CA LYS A 40 15.24 9.69 -2.89
C LYS A 40 14.61 8.32 -3.11
N GLN A 41 13.96 7.76 -2.08
CA GLN A 41 13.28 6.48 -2.18
C GLN A 41 12.45 6.47 -3.46
N GLU A 42 12.64 5.46 -4.29
CA GLU A 42 11.88 5.33 -5.53
C GLU A 42 10.39 5.35 -5.17
N ILE A 43 9.69 6.40 -5.57
CA ILE A 43 8.26 6.51 -5.33
C ILE A 43 7.60 5.51 -6.27
N LEU A 44 7.30 4.33 -5.74
CA LEU A 44 6.53 3.31 -6.46
C LEU A 44 5.07 3.75 -6.50
N SER A 45 4.55 3.89 -7.72
CA SER A 45 3.15 4.17 -7.98
C SER A 45 2.50 2.97 -8.65
N GLY A 46 1.21 2.78 -8.41
CA GLY A 46 0.50 1.63 -8.97
C GLY A 46 -0.98 1.63 -8.66
N ILE A 47 -1.64 0.60 -9.17
CA ILE A 47 -3.07 0.34 -8.99
C ILE A 47 -3.21 -0.84 -8.03
N VAL A 48 -4.08 -0.69 -7.03
CA VAL A 48 -4.46 -1.79 -6.14
C VAL A 48 -5.25 -2.82 -6.94
N VAL A 49 -4.78 -4.07 -6.97
CA VAL A 49 -5.44 -5.16 -7.71
C VAL A 49 -6.09 -6.19 -6.80
N GLU A 50 -5.62 -6.33 -5.56
CA GLU A 50 -6.19 -7.22 -4.57
C GLU A 50 -5.82 -6.72 -3.16
N VAL A 51 -6.75 -6.87 -2.22
CA VAL A 51 -6.57 -6.51 -0.81
C VAL A 51 -6.76 -7.78 0.01
N GLY A 52 -5.89 -7.98 0.99
CA GLY A 52 -5.98 -9.11 1.91
C GLY A 52 -7.18 -8.97 2.86
N PRO A 53 -7.56 -10.04 3.56
CA PRO A 53 -8.72 -10.06 4.46
C PRO A 53 -8.67 -9.03 5.61
N GLY A 54 -7.49 -8.49 5.92
CA GLY A 54 -7.31 -7.59 7.05
C GLY A 54 -7.51 -8.26 8.40
N ILE A 55 -7.74 -7.44 9.43
CA ILE A 55 -8.09 -7.89 10.79
C ILE A 55 -9.58 -7.58 10.98
N PRO A 56 -10.41 -8.57 11.36
CA PRO A 56 -11.81 -8.32 11.64
C PRO A 56 -11.91 -7.33 12.80
N LEU A 57 -12.59 -6.21 12.57
CA LEU A 57 -12.98 -5.29 13.62
C LEU A 57 -14.32 -5.75 14.20
N GLY A 58 -14.51 -5.55 15.50
CA GLY A 58 -15.79 -5.79 16.17
C GLY A 58 -16.91 -4.93 15.57
N ASN A 59 -18.15 -5.29 15.86
CA ASN A 59 -19.30 -4.53 15.38
C ASN A 59 -19.29 -3.12 16.01
N PRO A 60 -19.21 -2.04 15.22
CA PRO A 60 -19.18 -0.68 15.78
C PRO A 60 -20.47 -0.31 16.53
N ASP A 61 -21.57 -1.03 16.29
CA ASP A 61 -22.85 -0.80 16.96
C ASP A 61 -22.93 -1.43 18.36
N GLU A 62 -21.96 -2.27 18.77
CA GLU A 62 -21.95 -2.90 20.10
C GLU A 62 -21.34 -1.99 21.20
N ASP A 63 -20.66 -0.90 20.83
CA ASP A 63 -19.97 0.01 21.76
C ASP A 63 -20.82 1.22 22.22
N ILE A 64 -22.09 1.33 21.78
CA ILE A 64 -23.00 2.39 22.22
C ILE A 64 -23.89 1.86 23.35
N GLU A 65 -23.29 1.63 24.52
CA GLU A 65 -24.05 1.43 25.76
C GLU A 65 -24.63 2.81 26.15
N GLU A 66 -25.83 3.14 25.64
CA GLU A 66 -26.55 4.34 26.07
C GLU A 66 -26.64 4.33 27.61
N PRO A 67 -26.15 5.36 28.32
CA PRO A 67 -26.19 5.36 29.77
C PRO A 67 -27.65 5.33 30.21
N LEU A 68 -28.04 4.29 30.96
CA LEU A 68 -29.37 4.17 31.55
C LEU A 68 -29.58 5.35 32.49
N GLY A 69 -30.25 6.38 31.98
CA GLY A 69 -30.64 7.55 32.74
C GLY A 69 -31.57 7.13 33.87
N TYR A 70 -31.11 7.35 35.10
CA TYR A 70 -31.93 7.45 36.30
C TYR A 70 -31.80 8.85 36.89
#